data_AF-C4N0F7-F1
#
_entry.id   AF-C4N0F7-F1
#
_cell.length_a   1.000
_cell.length_b   1.000
_cell.length_c   1.000
_cell.angle_alpha   90.00
_cell.angle_beta   90.00
_cell.angle_gamma   90.00
#
_symmetry.space_group_name_H-M   'P 1'
#
loop_
_entity.id
_entity.type
_entity.pdbx_description
1 polymer ?
#
loop_
_entity_poly.entity_id
_entity_poly.type
_entity_poly.pdbx_seq_one_letter_code
_entity_poly.pdbx_strand_id
1 'polypeptide(L)' 'HWHGFFQNGTNHMDGTVGITQCPIAPGANFTYEFTVDNQYGTFWYHS' A
#
# COMPACT_ATOMS: atom_id res chain seq x y z
N HIS A 1 -3.06 0.85 4.20
CA HIS A 1 -1.61 0.61 4.35
C HIS A 1 -1.27 -0.87 4.38
N TRP A 2 -0.17 -1.26 3.74
CA TRP A 2 0.35 -2.63 3.72
C TRP A 2 1.55 -2.75 4.67
N HIS A 3 1.27 -3.07 5.93
CA HIS A 3 2.26 -2.93 7.00
C HIS A 3 3.42 -3.92 6.87
N GLY A 4 4.63 -3.36 6.75
CA GLY A 4 5.88 -4.11 6.68
C GLY A 4 6.38 -4.41 5.27
N PHE A 5 5.65 -4.06 4.21
CA PHE A 5 6.14 -4.13 2.84
C PHE A 5 6.99 -2.89 2.49
N PHE A 6 8.12 -3.10 1.82
CA PHE A 6 9.08 -2.03 1.53
C PHE A 6 8.62 -1.06 0.44
N GLN A 7 7.68 -1.48 -0.42
CA GLN A 7 7.14 -0.66 -1.51
C GLN A 7 8.22 0.00 -2.39
N ASN A 8 9.32 -0.73 -2.65
CA ASN A 8 10.43 -0.20 -3.42
C ASN A 8 10.00 0.04 -4.87
N GLY A 9 10.17 1.27 -5.36
CA GLY A 9 9.65 1.72 -6.67
C GLY A 9 8.13 1.89 -6.75
N THR A 10 7.39 1.56 -5.68
CA THR A 10 5.92 1.54 -5.61
C THR A 10 5.39 2.31 -4.39
N ASN A 11 6.09 3.36 -3.94
CA ASN A 11 5.72 4.12 -2.74
C ASN A 11 4.27 4.65 -2.75
N HIS A 12 3.72 4.97 -3.93
CA HIS A 12 2.32 5.39 -4.11
C HIS A 12 1.28 4.28 -3.82
N MET A 13 1.73 3.04 -3.61
CA MET A 13 0.93 1.88 -3.21
C MET A 13 1.00 1.61 -1.69
N ASP A 14 1.72 2.44 -0.92
CA ASP A 14 1.91 2.21 0.51
C ASP A 14 0.60 2.30 1.32
N GLY A 15 -0.34 3.17 0.90
CA GLY A 15 -1.66 3.27 1.54
C GLY A 15 -1.74 4.23 2.73
N THR A 16 -0.76 5.12 2.90
CA THR A 16 -0.76 6.17 3.94
C THR A 16 -1.42 7.45 3.40
N VAL A 17 -2.65 7.72 3.85
CA VAL A 17 -3.45 8.87 3.40
C VAL A 17 -2.77 10.20 3.77
N GLY A 18 -2.69 11.11 2.80
CA GLY A 18 -2.07 12.43 2.96
C GLY A 18 -0.55 12.43 2.81
N ILE A 19 0.08 11.26 2.67
CA ILE A 19 1.53 11.13 2.43
C ILE A 19 1.78 10.46 1.08
N THR A 20 1.28 9.24 0.90
CA THR A 20 1.56 8.41 -0.30
C THR A 20 0.40 8.42 -1.29
N GLN A 21 -0.81 8.77 -0.84
CA GLN A 21 -2.00 8.93 -1.68
C GLN A 21 -3.08 9.80 -1.03
N CYS A 22 -4.04 10.25 -1.83
CA CYS A 22 -5.32 10.76 -1.35
C CYS A 22 -6.23 9.61 -0.87
N PRO A 23 -7.24 9.89 -0.02
CA PRO A 23 -8.22 8.86 0.36
C PRO A 23 -9.04 8.44 -0.86
N ILE A 24 -9.41 7.16 -0.91
CA ILE A 24 -10.31 6.64 -1.94
C ILE A 24 -11.70 7.21 -1.66
N ALA A 25 -12.27 7.92 -2.63
CA ALA A 25 -13.57 8.57 -2.48
C ALA A 25 -14.71 7.53 -2.36
N PRO A 26 -15.83 7.87 -1.69
CA PRO A 26 -16.99 6.99 -1.63
C PRO A 26 -17.47 6.58 -3.03
N GLY A 27 -17.64 5.28 -3.27
CA GLY A 27 -18.06 4.72 -4.56
C GLY A 27 -16.95 4.63 -5.62
N ALA A 28 -15.75 5.14 -5.34
CA ALA A 28 -14.58 4.92 -6.18
C ALA A 28 -13.83 3.64 -5.76
N ASN A 29 -13.06 3.08 -6.69
CA ASN A 29 -12.18 1.95 -6.45
C ASN A 29 -10.73 2.33 -6.74
N PHE A 30 -9.81 1.71 -6.02
CA PHE A 30 -8.38 1.82 -6.27
C PHE A 30 -7.76 0.44 -6.11
N THR A 31 -6.94 0.03 -7.08
CA THR A 31 -6.22 -1.25 -7.04
C THR A 31 -4.79 -0.98 -6.60
N TYR A 32 -4.38 -1.62 -5.50
CA TYR A 32 -2.99 -1.66 -5.09
C TYR A 32 -2.27 -2.77 -5.86
N GLU A 33 -1.26 -2.42 -6.63
CA GLU A 33 -0.49 -3.37 -7.45
C GLU A 33 1.00 -3.15 -7.23
N PHE A 34 1.65 -4.10 -6.56
CA PHE A 34 3.08 -4.08 -6.30
C PHE A 34 3.64 -5.50 -6.14
N THR A 35 4.94 -5.64 -6.40
CA THR A 35 5.67 -6.90 -6.24
C THR A 35 6.34 -6.95 -4.88
N VAL A 36 6.37 -8.14 -4.28
CA VAL A 36 7.09 -8.40 -3.03
C VAL A 36 8.38 -9.15 -3.38
N ASP A 37 9.48 -8.41 -3.47
CA ASP A 37 10.80 -8.98 -3.74
C ASP A 37 11.62 -9.06 -2.44
N ASN A 38 12.22 -10.23 -2.18
CA ASN A 38 13.15 -10.45 -1.08
C ASN A 38 12.61 -10.12 0.33
N GLN A 39 11.29 -10.18 0.54
CA GLN A 39 10.65 -10.03 1.85
C GLN A 39 9.84 -11.28 2.19
N TYR A 40 10.04 -11.80 3.42
CA TYR A 40 9.39 -12.99 3.92
C TYR A 40 9.06 -12.82 5.40
N GLY A 41 7.89 -13.28 5.83
CA GLY A 41 7.45 -13.16 7.23
C GLY A 41 5.95 -13.02 7.35
N THR A 42 5.51 -12.65 8.56
CA THR A 42 4.11 -12.36 8.86
C THR A 42 3.87 -10.86 8.76
N PHE A 43 2.91 -10.48 7.93
CA PHE A 43 2.51 -9.09 7.70
C PHE A 43 1.00 -8.94 7.90
N TRP A 44 0.51 -7.72 7.81
CA TRP A 44 -0.90 -7.39 7.94
C TRP A 44 -1.23 -6.12 7.16
N TYR A 45 -2.51 -5.86 6.95
CA TYR A 45 -2.99 -4.65 6.31
C TYR A 45 -4.00 -3.95 7.23
N HIS A 46 -4.07 -2.64 7.11
CA HIS A 46 -5.05 -1.84 7.86
C HIS A 46 -5.40 -0.55 7.12
N SER A 47 -6.52 0.04 7.54
CA SER A 47 -6.89 1.41 7.14
C SER A 47 -6.02 2.46 7.81
#